data_AF-A0A1Y1NFR7-F1
#
_entry.id   AF-A0A1Y1NFR7-F1
#
_cell.length_a   1.000
_cell.length_b   1.000
_cell.length_c   1.000
_cell.angle_alpha   90.00
_cell.angle_beta   90.00
_cell.angle_gamma   90.00
#
_symmetry.space_group_name_H-M   'P 1'
#
loop_
_entity.id
_entity.type
_entity.pdbx_description
1 polymer ?
#
loop_
_entity_poly.entity_id
_entity_poly.type
_entity_poly.pdbx_seq_one_letter_code
_entity_poly.pdbx_strand_id
1 'polypeptide(L)'
;MHKGVRGNGTNGPSNGMPHVNGDGPLVHRIKADRKQSSPMAPAFMVSAPGKVIVFGEHSVVYGKAAIAAAISLRSYLHVTTLSKSKRTVSLRFTDIDLVHTWNIDELPWDTFQQPSKKKSYYSLVTELDPDLVAALEPHVDVSPDSPEDIRRVHRNGAFAFLYLFLSLGSPSFPGCLYTLRSTIPIGAGLGSSASIAVCVSAALLIQLRTLSGPHPDQPPE
;
A
#
# COMPACT_ATOMS: atom_id res chain seq x y z
N MET A 1 13.88 -20.27 -67.66
CA MET A 1 13.94 -21.36 -68.65
C MET A 1 15.10 -22.29 -68.33
N HIS A 2 14.86 -23.59 -68.44
CA HIS A 2 15.67 -24.76 -68.07
C HIS A 2 17.13 -24.82 -68.57
N LYS A 3 18.00 -25.46 -67.77
CA LYS A 3 18.74 -26.75 -68.00
C LYS A 3 19.93 -26.78 -67.00
N GLY A 4 20.10 -27.77 -66.10
CA GLY A 4 20.50 -29.17 -66.34
C GLY A 4 21.98 -29.22 -66.78
N VAL A 5 22.94 -29.89 -66.11
CA VAL A 5 23.10 -31.35 -66.00
C VAL A 5 24.38 -31.70 -65.19
N ARG A 6 24.28 -32.72 -64.31
CA ARG A 6 25.17 -33.86 -63.90
C ARG A 6 26.70 -33.79 -64.18
N GLY A 7 27.60 -34.38 -63.40
CA GLY A 7 27.51 -35.30 -62.25
C GLY A 7 28.81 -36.13 -62.09
N ASN A 8 28.88 -36.88 -60.97
CA ASN A 8 29.74 -38.05 -60.63
C ASN A 8 31.27 -37.88 -60.60
N GLY A 9 32.06 -38.55 -59.76
CA GLY A 9 31.97 -39.62 -58.76
C GLY A 9 33.42 -39.83 -58.26
N THR A 10 33.77 -40.41 -57.11
CA THR A 10 33.74 -41.85 -56.80
C THR A 10 34.34 -42.11 -55.40
N ASN A 11 33.71 -43.02 -54.63
CA ASN A 11 34.19 -44.05 -53.66
C ASN A 11 35.64 -43.97 -53.11
N GLY A 12 35.88 -44.05 -51.80
CA GLY A 12 35.85 -45.29 -51.00
C GLY A 12 36.79 -45.20 -49.75
N PRO A 13 36.90 -46.24 -48.90
CA PRO A 13 36.62 -46.15 -47.44
C PRO A 13 37.84 -46.35 -46.50
N SER A 14 37.73 -45.97 -45.22
CA SER A 14 38.36 -46.70 -44.10
C SER A 14 37.86 -46.26 -42.71
N ASN A 15 37.76 -47.26 -41.82
CA ASN A 15 37.27 -47.27 -40.45
C ASN A 15 38.13 -46.48 -39.45
N GLY A 16 37.49 -45.99 -38.38
CA GLY A 16 38.15 -45.73 -37.10
C GLY A 16 37.28 -44.96 -36.12
N MET A 17 36.60 -45.65 -35.21
CA MET A 17 36.27 -45.07 -33.90
C MET A 17 37.54 -45.10 -33.05
N PRO A 18 37.84 -44.03 -32.28
CA PRO A 18 37.70 -44.23 -30.84
C PRO A 18 37.27 -42.98 -30.03
N HIS A 19 36.63 -43.30 -28.91
CA HIS A 19 36.70 -42.64 -27.60
C HIS A 19 36.10 -41.25 -27.36
N VAL A 20 35.17 -41.27 -26.41
CA VAL A 20 34.69 -40.17 -25.56
C VAL A 20 35.85 -39.57 -24.77
N ASN A 21 35.92 -38.23 -24.75
CA ASN A 21 36.26 -37.48 -23.54
C ASN A 21 35.58 -36.11 -23.61
N GLY A 22 34.76 -35.84 -22.60
CA GLY A 22 34.10 -34.56 -22.41
C GLY A 22 35.10 -33.53 -21.90
N ASP A 23 35.05 -32.34 -22.48
CA ASP A 23 35.40 -31.08 -21.84
C ASP A 23 34.83 -29.94 -22.70
N GLY A 24 33.69 -29.40 -22.25
CA GLY A 24 33.06 -28.22 -22.82
C GLY A 24 32.72 -27.25 -21.68
N PRO A 25 33.24 -26.01 -21.69
CA PRO A 25 33.12 -25.11 -20.55
C PRO A 25 31.68 -24.63 -20.35
N LEU A 26 31.26 -24.77 -19.09
CA LEU A 26 30.12 -24.17 -18.38
C LEU A 26 29.47 -22.99 -19.12
N VAL A 27 28.38 -23.27 -19.82
CA VAL A 27 27.45 -22.22 -20.29
C VAL A 27 26.83 -21.59 -19.04
N HIS A 28 27.25 -20.36 -18.77
CA HIS A 28 26.70 -19.49 -17.74
C HIS A 28 25.18 -19.45 -17.90
N ARG A 29 24.47 -20.14 -17.00
CA ARG A 29 23.01 -20.11 -16.91
C ARG A 29 22.62 -18.67 -16.62
N ILE A 30 22.17 -17.95 -17.65
CA ILE A 30 21.57 -16.62 -17.50
C ILE A 30 20.44 -16.81 -16.49
N LYS A 31 20.61 -16.23 -15.29
CA LYS A 31 19.53 -16.15 -14.30
C LYS A 31 18.40 -15.45 -15.04
N ALA A 32 17.34 -16.19 -15.35
CA ALA A 32 16.15 -15.61 -15.92
C ALA A 32 15.71 -14.48 -15.00
N ASP A 33 15.74 -13.24 -15.49
CA ASP A 33 15.12 -12.11 -14.82
C ASP A 33 13.68 -12.52 -14.54
N ARG A 34 13.39 -12.72 -13.25
CA ARG A 34 12.13 -13.29 -12.80
C ARG A 34 11.07 -12.27 -13.17
N LYS A 35 10.30 -12.55 -14.23
CA LYS A 35 9.23 -11.69 -14.75
C LYS A 35 8.41 -11.16 -13.58
N GLN A 36 8.41 -9.85 -13.39
CA GLN A 36 7.77 -9.21 -12.25
C GLN A 36 6.28 -9.56 -12.31
N SER A 37 5.79 -10.24 -11.27
CA SER A 37 4.41 -10.69 -11.18
C SER A 37 3.45 -9.50 -11.25
N SER A 38 2.38 -9.62 -12.04
CA SER A 38 1.39 -8.56 -12.22
C SER A 38 0.67 -8.21 -10.92
N PRO A 39 0.28 -6.94 -10.72
CA PRO A 39 -0.54 -6.52 -9.59
C PRO A 39 -1.91 -7.21 -9.62
N MET A 40 -2.49 -7.48 -8.45
CA MET A 40 -3.79 -8.19 -8.37
C MET A 40 -4.99 -7.31 -8.74
N ALA A 41 -4.84 -5.98 -8.69
CA ALA A 41 -5.87 -5.03 -9.08
C ALA A 41 -5.21 -3.74 -9.63
N PRO A 42 -5.91 -2.97 -10.47
CA PRO A 42 -5.44 -1.67 -10.92
C PRO A 42 -5.11 -0.74 -9.74
N ALA A 43 -4.11 0.10 -9.92
CA ALA A 43 -3.84 1.16 -8.96
C ALA A 43 -4.95 2.22 -9.02
N PHE A 44 -5.22 2.85 -7.88
CA PHE A 44 -6.19 3.93 -7.79
C PHE A 44 -5.71 4.98 -6.78
N MET A 45 -6.35 6.14 -6.80
CA MET A 45 -6.06 7.23 -5.89
C MET A 45 -7.34 7.72 -5.22
N VAL A 46 -7.23 8.10 -3.95
CA VAL A 46 -8.27 8.81 -3.22
C VAL A 46 -7.71 10.13 -2.69
N SER A 47 -8.57 11.11 -2.49
CA SER A 47 -8.18 12.38 -1.88
C SER A 47 -9.25 12.94 -0.96
N ALA A 48 -8.82 13.70 0.05
CA ALA A 48 -9.70 14.37 0.99
C ALA A 48 -9.22 15.81 1.23
N PRO A 49 -10.13 16.80 1.32
CA PRO A 49 -9.76 18.18 1.60
C PRO A 49 -9.36 18.37 3.07
N GLY A 50 -8.62 19.45 3.34
CA GLY A 50 -8.48 20.02 4.67
C GLY A 50 -9.72 20.82 5.08
N LYS A 51 -9.68 21.43 6.25
CA LYS A 51 -10.75 22.28 6.77
C LYS A 51 -10.23 23.61 7.30
N VAL A 52 -11.09 24.62 7.30
CA VAL A 52 -10.89 25.89 8.01
C VAL A 52 -12.15 26.21 8.82
N ILE A 53 -11.99 26.90 9.95
CA ILE A 53 -13.13 27.48 10.67
C ILE A 53 -13.32 28.90 10.14
N VAL A 54 -14.43 29.14 9.44
CA VAL A 54 -14.76 30.44 8.85
C VAL A 54 -15.27 31.40 9.92
N PHE A 55 -16.05 30.89 10.88
CA PHE A 55 -16.59 31.68 11.97
C PHE A 55 -16.80 30.84 13.23
N GLY A 56 -16.62 31.45 14.40
CA GLY A 56 -16.98 30.84 15.69
C GLY A 56 -15.92 29.94 16.32
N GLU A 57 -14.64 30.06 15.97
CA GLU A 57 -13.55 29.27 16.58
C GLU A 57 -13.53 29.38 18.12
N HIS A 58 -13.72 30.59 18.64
CA HIS A 58 -13.80 30.84 20.08
C HIS A 58 -15.23 30.69 20.65
N SER A 59 -16.25 30.69 19.78
CA SER A 59 -17.65 30.61 20.22
C SER A 59 -18.08 29.17 20.48
N VAL A 60 -17.52 28.21 19.72
CA VAL A 60 -17.87 26.78 19.83
C VAL A 60 -17.53 26.18 21.19
N VAL A 61 -16.46 26.66 21.84
CA VAL A 61 -16.08 26.20 23.18
C VAL A 61 -17.10 26.60 24.26
N TYR A 62 -17.98 27.56 23.97
CA TYR A 62 -19.09 27.98 24.83
C TYR A 62 -20.45 27.45 24.33
N GLY A 63 -20.46 26.40 23.51
CA GLY A 63 -21.68 25.77 23.01
C GLY A 63 -22.44 26.61 21.97
N LYS A 64 -21.79 27.58 21.33
CA LYS A 64 -22.38 28.37 20.23
C LYS A 64 -22.04 27.75 18.88
N ALA A 65 -22.84 28.09 17.87
CA ALA A 65 -22.61 27.62 16.51
C ALA A 65 -21.27 28.13 15.94
N ALA A 66 -20.63 27.29 15.13
CA ALA A 66 -19.45 27.63 14.34
C ALA A 66 -19.63 27.10 12.91
N ILE A 67 -18.98 27.76 11.95
CA ILE A 67 -19.02 27.39 10.55
C ILE A 67 -17.63 26.91 10.15
N ALA A 68 -17.54 25.65 9.72
CA ALA A 68 -16.34 25.10 9.10
C ALA A 68 -16.56 24.91 7.60
N ALA A 69 -15.51 25.11 6.81
CA ALA A 69 -15.52 24.90 5.38
C ALA A 69 -14.36 24.00 4.96
N ALA A 70 -14.56 23.20 3.92
CA ALA A 70 -13.48 22.48 3.26
C ALA A 70 -12.60 23.47 2.47
N ILE A 71 -11.30 23.22 2.41
CA ILE A 71 -10.35 24.00 1.60
C ILE A 71 -9.76 23.14 0.49
N SER A 72 -9.29 23.78 -0.59
CA SER A 72 -8.74 23.08 -1.77
C SER A 72 -7.33 22.50 -1.55
N LEU A 73 -6.79 22.57 -0.33
CA LEU A 73 -5.60 21.80 0.06
C LEU A 73 -6.04 20.39 0.44
N ARG A 74 -5.38 19.36 -0.10
CA ARG A 74 -5.84 17.97 -0.02
C ARG A 74 -4.72 17.03 0.38
N SER A 75 -5.10 15.94 1.04
CA SER A 75 -4.27 14.74 1.13
C SER A 75 -4.64 13.79 0.01
N TYR A 76 -3.65 13.14 -0.56
CA TYR A 76 -3.74 12.20 -1.68
C TYR A 76 -3.09 10.90 -1.26
N LEU A 77 -3.83 9.81 -1.42
CA LEU A 77 -3.37 8.47 -1.14
C LEU A 77 -3.44 7.63 -2.41
N HIS A 78 -2.28 7.26 -2.92
CA HIS A 78 -2.14 6.36 -4.05
C HIS A 78 -1.97 4.92 -3.56
N VAL A 79 -2.79 4.02 -4.07
CA VAL A 79 -2.83 2.62 -3.65
C VAL A 79 -2.41 1.73 -4.82
N THR A 80 -1.38 0.94 -4.60
CA THR A 80 -0.94 -0.08 -5.55
C THR A 80 -1.08 -1.46 -4.92
N THR A 81 -1.97 -2.28 -5.47
CA THR A 81 -2.12 -3.67 -5.03
C THR A 81 -0.94 -4.49 -5.54
N LEU A 82 -0.27 -5.20 -4.65
CA LEU A 82 0.86 -6.05 -4.97
C LEU A 82 0.38 -7.38 -5.59
N SER A 83 1.33 -8.20 -6.03
CA SER A 83 1.05 -9.53 -6.53
C SER A 83 0.72 -10.52 -5.41
N LYS A 84 0.06 -11.63 -5.76
CA LYS A 84 -0.40 -12.64 -4.79
C LYS A 84 0.71 -13.23 -3.91
N SER A 85 1.95 -13.26 -4.39
CA SER A 85 3.10 -13.77 -3.63
C SER A 85 3.64 -12.79 -2.58
N LYS A 86 3.20 -11.52 -2.59
CA LYS A 86 3.63 -10.51 -1.63
C LYS A 86 2.54 -10.27 -0.58
N ARG A 87 2.78 -10.77 0.63
CA ARG A 87 1.92 -10.68 1.81
C ARG A 87 2.25 -9.47 2.69
N THR A 88 2.64 -8.35 2.09
CA THR A 88 3.13 -7.19 2.82
C THR A 88 2.24 -5.98 2.62
N VAL A 89 2.10 -5.16 3.66
CA VAL A 89 1.51 -3.83 3.57
C VAL A 89 2.60 -2.79 3.81
N SER A 90 2.76 -1.87 2.86
CA SER A 90 3.78 -0.83 2.92
C SER A 90 3.13 0.55 3.01
N LEU A 91 3.58 1.37 3.95
CA LEU A 91 3.22 2.78 4.04
C LEU A 91 4.42 3.63 3.67
N ARG A 92 4.23 4.49 2.68
CA ARG A 92 5.18 5.53 2.28
C ARG A 92 4.50 6.88 2.48
N PHE A 93 4.95 7.63 3.48
CA PHE A 93 4.49 8.98 3.74
C PHE A 93 5.64 9.96 3.48
N THR A 94 5.66 10.50 2.26
CA THR A 94 6.81 11.25 1.75
C THR A 94 6.99 12.60 2.44
N ASP A 95 5.93 13.23 2.94
CA ASP A 95 6.02 14.57 3.55
C ASP A 95 6.73 14.55 4.91
N ILE A 96 6.88 13.36 5.50
CA ILE A 96 7.59 13.15 6.76
C ILE A 96 8.74 12.15 6.59
N ASP A 97 9.07 11.71 5.37
CA ASP A 97 10.09 10.69 5.11
C ASP A 97 9.89 9.33 5.83
N LEU A 98 8.64 8.98 6.15
CA LEU A 98 8.30 7.67 6.69
C LEU A 98 8.15 6.65 5.57
N VAL A 99 8.96 5.59 5.61
CA VAL A 99 8.78 4.39 4.79
C VAL A 99 8.85 3.18 5.70
N HIS A 100 7.77 2.41 5.77
CA HIS A 100 7.73 1.20 6.57
C HIS A 100 6.90 0.11 5.89
N THR A 101 7.24 -1.16 6.15
CA THR A 101 6.56 -2.32 5.59
C THR A 101 6.33 -3.36 6.66
N TRP A 102 5.08 -3.79 6.80
CA TRP A 102 4.69 -4.88 7.70
C TRP A 102 4.39 -6.14 6.89
N ASN A 103 4.73 -7.29 7.47
CA ASN A 103 4.17 -8.57 7.03
C ASN A 103 2.74 -8.67 7.54
N ILE A 104 1.78 -8.86 6.64
CA ILE A 104 0.36 -8.91 6.99
C ILE A 104 0.09 -10.10 7.93
N ASP A 105 0.80 -11.22 7.73
CA ASP A 105 0.55 -12.44 8.50
C ASP A 105 1.08 -12.35 9.96
N GLU A 106 1.89 -11.34 10.27
CA GLU A 106 2.46 -11.09 11.61
C GLU A 106 1.69 -10.04 12.42
N LEU A 107 0.65 -9.42 11.84
CA LEU A 107 -0.14 -8.40 12.51
C LEU A 107 -1.12 -9.01 13.53
N PRO A 108 -1.55 -8.26 14.57
CA PRO A 108 -2.34 -8.80 15.69
C PRO A 108 -3.82 -8.96 15.34
N TRP A 109 -4.12 -9.74 14.29
CA TRP A 109 -5.48 -9.95 13.79
C TRP A 109 -6.40 -10.55 14.84
N ASP A 110 -5.92 -11.49 15.63
CA ASP A 110 -6.74 -12.18 16.64
C ASP A 110 -7.35 -11.20 17.64
N THR A 111 -6.62 -10.16 18.04
CA THR A 111 -7.11 -9.11 18.94
C THR A 111 -8.14 -8.21 18.24
N PHE A 112 -7.86 -7.78 17.01
CA PHE A 112 -8.74 -6.88 16.26
C PHE A 112 -10.02 -7.54 15.74
N GLN A 113 -10.01 -8.86 15.52
CA GLN A 113 -11.15 -9.60 14.97
C GLN A 113 -12.11 -10.15 16.03
N GLN A 114 -11.80 -9.97 17.33
CA GLN A 114 -12.69 -10.38 18.41
C GLN A 114 -14.09 -9.75 18.24
N PRO A 115 -15.18 -10.53 18.34
CA PRO A 115 -16.54 -10.00 18.16
C PRO A 115 -16.88 -8.83 19.08
N SER A 116 -16.37 -8.82 20.32
CA SER A 116 -16.56 -7.74 21.29
C SER A 116 -15.88 -6.42 20.91
N LYS A 117 -14.83 -6.50 20.09
CA LYS A 117 -14.03 -5.35 19.64
C LYS A 117 -14.62 -4.73 18.37
N LYS A 118 -15.41 -5.48 17.60
CA LYS A 118 -16.12 -4.96 16.43
C LYS A 118 -17.24 -4.01 16.87
N LYS A 119 -17.14 -2.76 16.42
CA LYS A 119 -18.16 -1.74 16.66
C LYS A 119 -19.23 -1.82 15.57
N SER A 120 -20.49 -1.68 15.99
CA SER A 120 -21.63 -1.59 15.07
C SER A 120 -21.75 -0.16 14.52
N TYR A 121 -22.49 0.01 13.43
CA TYR A 121 -22.76 1.32 12.83
C TYR A 121 -23.34 2.34 13.83
N TYR A 122 -24.17 1.88 14.77
CA TYR A 122 -24.78 2.72 15.80
C TYR A 122 -23.92 2.85 17.07
N SER A 123 -22.76 2.19 17.13
CA SER A 123 -21.86 2.31 18.27
C SER A 123 -21.16 3.66 18.20
N LEU A 124 -21.32 4.46 19.26
CA LEU A 124 -20.55 5.68 19.41
C LEU A 124 -19.10 5.31 19.74
N VAL A 125 -18.17 5.73 18.88
CA VAL A 125 -16.72 5.52 19.08
C VAL A 125 -16.12 6.86 19.52
N THR A 126 -16.07 7.10 20.82
CA THR A 126 -15.49 8.33 21.40
C THR A 126 -14.04 8.17 21.85
N GLU A 127 -13.56 6.93 21.98
CA GLU A 127 -12.25 6.61 22.52
C GLU A 127 -11.63 5.41 21.79
N LEU A 128 -10.30 5.31 21.87
CA LEU A 128 -9.55 4.17 21.37
C LEU A 128 -9.67 3.00 22.35
N ASP A 129 -9.77 1.78 21.83
CA ASP A 129 -9.84 0.57 22.66
C ASP A 129 -8.43 0.24 23.23
N PRO A 130 -8.22 0.27 24.56
CA PRO A 130 -6.90 0.10 25.15
C PRO A 130 -6.21 -1.22 24.78
N ASP A 131 -6.96 -2.30 24.59
CA ASP A 131 -6.40 -3.60 24.23
C ASP A 131 -5.89 -3.59 22.77
N LEU A 132 -6.60 -2.91 21.88
CA LEU A 132 -6.18 -2.73 20.50
C LEU A 132 -4.93 -1.82 20.41
N VAL A 133 -4.89 -0.77 21.23
CA VAL A 133 -3.70 0.10 21.35
C VAL A 133 -2.49 -0.70 21.83
N ALA A 134 -2.64 -1.47 22.92
CA ALA A 134 -1.56 -2.28 23.47
C ALA A 134 -1.07 -3.34 22.47
N ALA A 135 -1.97 -3.96 21.69
CA ALA A 135 -1.61 -4.93 20.67
C ALA A 135 -0.80 -4.31 19.51
N LEU A 136 -0.94 -3.01 19.26
CA LEU A 136 -0.19 -2.31 18.21
C LEU A 136 1.22 -1.89 18.62
N GLU A 137 1.51 -1.76 19.91
CA GLU A 137 2.79 -1.26 20.41
C GLU A 137 4.03 -1.92 19.75
N PRO A 138 4.10 -3.25 19.59
CA PRO A 138 5.25 -3.90 18.96
C PRO A 138 5.40 -3.59 17.45
N HIS A 139 4.33 -3.12 16.80
CA HIS A 139 4.28 -2.92 15.35
C HIS A 139 4.43 -1.46 14.93
N VAL A 140 4.42 -0.53 15.88
CA VAL A 140 4.53 0.92 15.63
C VAL A 140 5.92 1.48 15.98
N ASP A 141 6.83 0.65 16.47
CA ASP A 141 8.24 1.00 16.62
C ASP A 141 8.93 1.01 15.25
N VAL A 142 8.76 2.12 14.55
CA VAL A 142 9.24 2.35 13.19
C VAL A 142 10.39 3.36 13.20
N SER A 143 11.30 3.25 12.24
CA SER A 143 12.44 4.17 12.08
C SER A 143 13.35 4.26 13.33
N PRO A 144 13.92 3.13 13.80
CA PRO A 144 14.77 3.11 15.00
C PRO A 144 16.00 4.01 14.90
N ASP A 145 16.52 4.19 13.68
CA ASP A 145 17.72 4.99 13.40
C ASP A 145 17.45 6.50 13.31
N SER A 146 16.19 6.93 13.42
CA SER A 146 15.80 8.34 13.34
C SER A 146 15.84 9.05 14.70
N PRO A 147 16.09 10.37 14.71
CA PRO A 147 15.94 11.22 15.89
C PRO A 147 14.59 11.05 16.59
N GLU A 148 14.53 11.23 17.90
CA GLU A 148 13.35 10.94 18.72
C GLU A 148 12.11 11.76 18.33
N ASP A 149 12.28 13.01 17.93
CA ASP A 149 11.23 13.90 17.45
C ASP A 149 10.61 13.40 16.14
N ILE A 150 11.45 12.97 15.20
CA ILE A 150 11.02 12.35 13.93
C ILE A 150 10.37 10.99 14.21
N ARG A 151 10.99 10.16 15.04
CA ARG A 151 10.48 8.83 15.42
C ARG A 151 9.10 8.92 16.04
N ARG A 152 8.83 9.94 16.87
CA ARG A 152 7.49 10.20 17.44
C ARG A 152 6.45 10.49 16.35
N VAL A 153 6.79 11.31 15.36
CA VAL A 153 5.88 11.60 14.23
C VAL A 153 5.62 10.34 13.40
N HIS A 154 6.66 9.56 13.14
CA HIS A 154 6.57 8.31 12.40
C HIS A 154 5.70 7.28 13.11
N ARG A 155 5.92 7.08 14.42
CA ARG A 155 5.12 6.20 15.28
C ARG A 155 3.65 6.58 15.25
N ASN A 156 3.32 7.88 15.35
CA ASN A 156 1.93 8.34 15.28
C ASN A 156 1.28 8.06 13.91
N GLY A 157 2.02 8.27 12.81
CA GLY A 157 1.56 7.98 11.46
C GLY A 157 1.34 6.48 11.22
N ALA A 158 2.30 5.65 11.65
CA ALA A 158 2.22 4.19 11.61
C ALA A 158 1.05 3.67 12.44
N PHE A 159 0.90 4.18 13.67
CA PHE A 159 -0.19 3.81 14.57
C PHE A 159 -1.56 4.11 13.95
N ALA A 160 -1.78 5.34 13.47
CA ALA A 160 -3.05 5.72 12.87
C ALA A 160 -3.39 4.86 11.64
N PHE A 161 -2.39 4.58 10.79
CA PHE A 161 -2.55 3.72 9.64
C PHE A 161 -2.89 2.27 10.04
N LEU A 162 -2.10 1.65 10.92
CA LEU A 162 -2.32 0.27 11.35
C LEU A 162 -3.63 0.10 12.10
N TYR A 163 -4.00 1.05 12.97
CA TYR A 163 -5.27 1.00 13.69
C TYR A 163 -6.45 0.97 12.72
N LEU A 164 -6.47 1.83 11.70
CA LEU A 164 -7.50 1.82 10.65
C LEU A 164 -7.42 0.55 9.79
N PHE A 165 -6.22 0.14 9.38
CA PHE A 165 -5.99 -1.03 8.53
C PHE A 165 -6.50 -2.31 9.21
N LEU A 166 -6.21 -2.51 10.49
CA LEU A 166 -6.64 -3.70 11.24
C LEU A 166 -8.10 -3.64 11.65
N SER A 167 -8.63 -2.44 11.94
CA SER A 167 -10.05 -2.27 12.28
C SER A 167 -10.98 -2.54 11.11
N LEU A 168 -10.56 -2.19 9.89
CA LEU A 168 -11.37 -2.36 8.67
C LEU A 168 -10.99 -3.61 7.86
N GLY A 169 -9.73 -4.01 7.91
CA GLY A 169 -9.16 -5.08 7.08
C GLY A 169 -9.43 -6.49 7.59
N SER A 170 -8.74 -7.44 6.94
CA SER A 170 -8.78 -8.87 7.31
C SER A 170 -7.42 -9.52 7.03
N PRO A 171 -7.11 -10.69 7.61
CA PRO A 171 -5.91 -11.45 7.28
C PRO A 171 -5.80 -11.74 5.78
N SER A 172 -6.92 -11.93 5.08
CA SER A 172 -6.96 -12.17 3.63
C SER A 172 -6.73 -10.93 2.77
N PHE A 173 -6.52 -9.75 3.37
CA PHE A 173 -6.34 -8.50 2.64
C PHE A 173 -5.13 -8.59 1.71
N PRO A 174 -5.23 -8.19 0.42
CA PRO A 174 -4.11 -8.31 -0.51
C PRO A 174 -2.93 -7.43 -0.07
N GLY A 175 -1.70 -7.85 -0.40
CA GLY A 175 -0.53 -6.99 -0.18
C GLY A 175 -0.69 -5.68 -0.93
N CYS A 176 -0.33 -4.56 -0.32
CA CYS A 176 -0.56 -3.22 -0.87
C CYS A 176 0.57 -2.25 -0.52
N LEU A 177 0.83 -1.31 -1.43
CA LEU A 177 1.62 -0.12 -1.16
C LEU A 177 0.69 1.09 -1.11
N TYR A 178 0.71 1.78 0.03
CA TYR A 178 0.02 3.02 0.29
C TYR A 178 1.04 4.17 0.24
N THR A 179 0.91 5.06 -0.75
CA THR A 179 1.78 6.23 -0.90
C THR A 179 0.99 7.50 -0.64
N LEU A 180 1.37 8.24 0.39
CA LEU A 180 0.67 9.42 0.91
C LEU A 180 1.46 10.70 0.62
N ARG A 181 0.75 11.70 0.11
CA ARG A 181 1.20 13.08 -0.09
C ARG A 181 0.09 14.04 0.33
N SER A 182 0.43 15.14 0.98
CA SER A 182 -0.51 16.17 1.41
C SER A 182 -0.01 17.56 1.04
N THR A 183 -0.90 18.36 0.48
CA THR A 183 -0.66 19.80 0.28
C THR A 183 -1.13 20.61 1.49
N ILE A 184 -1.63 19.97 2.54
CA ILE A 184 -2.09 20.62 3.77
C ILE A 184 -0.90 20.78 4.72
N PRO A 185 -0.53 22.02 5.11
CA PRO A 185 0.55 22.27 6.06
C PRO A 185 0.36 21.50 7.38
N ILE A 186 1.42 20.83 7.81
CA ILE A 186 1.44 20.08 9.07
C ILE A 186 1.40 21.08 10.24
N GLY A 187 0.56 20.81 11.23
CA GLY A 187 0.46 21.61 12.46
C GLY A 187 -0.28 22.94 12.33
N ALA A 188 -0.75 23.32 11.13
CA ALA A 188 -1.43 24.61 10.91
C ALA A 188 -2.91 24.66 11.32
N GLY A 189 -3.44 23.64 12.01
CA GLY A 189 -4.86 23.57 12.38
C GLY A 189 -5.82 23.30 11.20
N LEU A 190 -5.30 23.04 10.01
CA LEU A 190 -6.08 22.83 8.78
C LEU A 190 -6.62 21.41 8.59
N GLY A 191 -6.47 20.54 9.61
CA GLY A 191 -7.05 19.19 9.61
C GLY A 191 -6.32 18.16 8.72
N SER A 192 -4.99 18.25 8.58
CA SER A 192 -4.22 17.30 7.77
C SER A 192 -4.37 15.84 8.24
N SER A 193 -4.30 15.58 9.55
CA SER A 193 -4.46 14.24 10.12
C SER A 193 -5.83 13.64 9.83
N ALA A 194 -6.91 14.44 9.96
CA ALA A 194 -8.26 14.02 9.65
C ALA A 194 -8.42 13.71 8.14
N SER A 195 -7.88 14.58 7.29
CA SER A 195 -7.86 14.36 5.83
C SER A 195 -7.14 13.06 5.46
N ILE A 196 -5.99 12.77 6.08
CA ILE A 196 -5.25 11.51 5.88
C ILE A 196 -6.07 10.30 6.34
N ALA A 197 -6.68 10.36 7.53
CA ALA A 197 -7.51 9.28 8.04
C ALA A 197 -8.72 8.99 7.13
N VAL A 198 -9.33 10.03 6.55
CA VAL A 198 -10.40 9.90 5.55
C VAL A 198 -9.87 9.19 4.30
N CYS A 199 -8.70 9.59 3.77
CA CYS A 199 -8.08 8.91 2.62
C CYS A 199 -7.82 7.42 2.90
N VAL A 200 -7.20 7.10 4.04
CA VAL A 200 -6.91 5.71 4.42
C VAL A 200 -8.20 4.91 4.53
N SER A 201 -9.20 5.43 5.25
CA SER A 201 -10.49 4.75 5.42
C SER A 201 -11.21 4.55 4.08
N ALA A 202 -11.27 5.57 3.23
CA ALA A 202 -11.90 5.49 1.91
C ALA A 202 -11.20 4.46 1.01
N ALA A 203 -9.86 4.46 0.99
CA ALA A 203 -9.09 3.47 0.23
C ALA A 203 -9.38 2.04 0.69
N LEU A 204 -9.37 1.81 2.00
CA LEU A 204 -9.66 0.49 2.57
C LEU A 204 -11.08 0.05 2.24
N LEU A 205 -12.08 0.92 2.39
CA LEU A 205 -13.47 0.61 2.07
C LEU A 205 -13.71 0.34 0.58
N ILE A 206 -12.97 1.01 -0.33
CA ILE A 206 -12.98 0.70 -1.76
C ILE A 206 -12.38 -0.70 -2.02
N GLN A 207 -11.26 -1.02 -1.38
CA GLN A 207 -10.61 -2.34 -1.52
C GLN A 207 -11.50 -3.47 -0.98
N LEU A 208 -12.26 -3.20 0.09
CA LEU A 208 -13.27 -4.10 0.66
C LEU A 208 -14.58 -4.12 -0.15
N ARG A 209 -14.67 -3.36 -1.25
CA ARG A 209 -15.88 -3.23 -2.09
C ARG A 209 -17.11 -2.72 -1.34
N THR A 210 -16.92 -2.09 -0.18
CA THR A 210 -17.98 -1.42 0.58
C THR A 210 -18.32 -0.07 -0.03
N LEU A 211 -17.32 0.63 -0.55
CA LEU A 211 -17.51 1.80 -1.40
C LEU A 211 -17.24 1.44 -2.86
N SER A 212 -18.09 1.96 -3.74
CA SER A 212 -17.87 1.88 -5.18
C SER A 212 -16.76 2.84 -5.60
N GLY A 213 -15.94 2.43 -6.57
CA GLY A 213 -15.08 3.37 -7.29
C GLY A 213 -15.90 4.36 -8.12
N PRO A 214 -15.27 5.42 -8.65
CA PRO A 214 -15.95 6.35 -9.56
C PRO A 214 -16.58 5.57 -10.72
N HIS A 215 -17.83 5.87 -11.03
CA HIS A 215 -18.54 5.21 -12.14
C HIS A 215 -17.88 5.61 -13.46
N PRO A 216 -17.67 4.70 -14.42
CA PRO A 216 -17.08 5.06 -15.72
C PRO A 216 -17.87 6.14 -16.47
N ASP A 217 -19.17 6.28 -16.18
CA ASP A 217 -20.03 7.32 -16.76
C ASP A 217 -20.03 8.65 -15.97
N GLN A 218 -19.20 8.77 -14.94
CA GLN A 218 -19.09 10.02 -14.20
C GLN A 218 -18.36 11.06 -15.07
N PRO A 219 -19.00 12.19 -15.42
CA PRO A 219 -18.36 13.20 -16.24
C PRO A 219 -17.11 13.74 -15.53
N PRO A 220 -16.02 14.03 -16.25
CA PRO A 220 -14.91 14.77 -15.67
C PRO A 220 -15.41 16.15 -15.25
N GLU A 221 -15.28 16.48 -13.95
CA GLU A 221 -15.46 17.85 -13.45
C GLU A 221 -14.41 18.81 -14.05
#